data_AF-A0A3D1QEU9-F1
#
_entry.id   AF-A0A3D1QEU9-F1
#
_cell.length_a   1.000
_cell.length_b   1.000
_cell.length_c   1.000
_cell.angle_alpha   90.00
_cell.angle_beta   90.00
_cell.angle_gamma   90.00
#
_symmetry.space_group_name_H-M   'P 1'
#
loop_
_entity.id
_entity.type
_entity.pdbx_description
1 polymer ?
#
loop_
_entity_poly.entity_id
_entity_poly.type
_entity_poly.pdbx_seq_one_letter_code
_entity_poly.pdbx_strand_id
1 'polypeptide(L)'
;RLLSTPIKRWEIVAGYVIGFGLVTVLQSFLISWYCVYVLKIVMIGSFALVLLITLLSAMVALTLGILASTAASNEFQMMQFIPIVIVPQVFFSGLFDLSPSLQVVEMFMPLHYIADALRQVMIKGNGLAAISLDLTVILSCSIVFIILNTVLLKKYRRI
;
A
#
# COMPACT_ATOMS: atom_id res chain seq x y z
N ARG A 1 25.12 -10.38 22.60
CA ARG A 1 24.73 -11.79 22.85
C ARG A 1 23.69 -12.29 21.83
N LEU A 2 23.85 -11.94 20.53
CA LEU A 2 22.99 -12.36 19.42
C LEU A 2 23.72 -13.27 18.40
N LEU A 3 24.92 -13.75 18.76
CA LEU A 3 25.80 -14.55 17.88
C LEU A 3 26.03 -15.98 18.39
N SER A 4 25.26 -16.43 19.39
CA SER A 4 25.44 -17.76 20.02
C SER A 4 24.36 -18.78 19.65
N THR A 5 23.38 -18.39 18.83
CA THR A 5 22.38 -19.29 18.25
C THR A 5 22.67 -19.43 16.74
N PRO A 6 22.75 -20.65 16.19
CA PRO A 6 23.05 -20.87 14.77
C PRO A 6 21.81 -20.62 13.91
N ILE A 7 21.23 -19.42 14.00
CA ILE A 7 20.09 -19.01 13.19
C ILE A 7 20.63 -18.41 11.89
N LYS A 8 20.30 -19.03 10.76
CA LYS A 8 20.71 -18.56 9.44
C LYS A 8 19.93 -17.27 9.13
N ARG A 9 20.58 -16.29 8.49
CA ARG A 9 19.94 -15.00 8.10
C ARG A 9 18.62 -15.19 7.33
N TRP A 10 18.54 -16.25 6.50
CA TRP A 10 17.33 -16.63 5.76
C TRP A 10 16.17 -17.09 6.65
N GLU A 11 16.44 -17.71 7.79
CA GLU A 11 15.40 -18.16 8.74
C GLU A 11 14.76 -16.95 9.45
N ILE A 12 15.56 -15.92 9.75
CA ILE A 12 15.06 -14.65 10.30
C ILE A 12 14.17 -13.94 9.28
N VAL A 13 14.62 -13.84 8.03
CA VAL A 13 13.84 -13.22 6.94
C VAL A 13 12.55 -14.01 6.69
N ALA A 14 12.63 -15.34 6.60
CA ALA A 14 11.46 -16.19 6.42
C ALA A 14 10.45 -16.05 7.57
N GLY A 15 10.92 -16.06 8.82
CA GLY A 15 10.06 -15.85 9.99
C GLY A 15 9.37 -14.48 10.01
N TYR A 16 10.08 -13.43 9.60
CA TYR A 16 9.51 -12.08 9.51
C TYR A 16 8.48 -11.97 8.37
N VAL A 17 8.80 -12.50 7.19
CA VAL A 17 7.90 -12.51 6.03
C VAL A 17 6.64 -13.32 6.33
N ILE A 18 6.77 -14.48 6.97
CA ILE A 18 5.63 -15.30 7.36
C ILE A 18 4.80 -14.59 8.43
N GLY A 19 5.43 -14.06 9.49
CA GLY A 19 4.73 -13.40 10.59
C GLY A 19 3.97 -12.15 10.13
N PHE A 20 4.68 -11.18 9.57
CA PHE A 20 4.06 -9.93 9.11
C PHE A 20 3.18 -10.13 7.87
N GLY A 21 3.56 -11.02 6.95
CA GLY A 21 2.77 -11.35 5.78
C GLY A 21 1.44 -12.00 6.15
N LEU A 22 1.44 -12.97 7.07
CA LEU A 22 0.22 -13.64 7.51
C LEU A 22 -0.73 -12.68 8.24
N VAL A 23 -0.20 -11.81 9.11
CA VAL A 23 -1.01 -10.77 9.77
C VAL A 23 -1.59 -9.81 8.74
N THR A 24 -0.82 -9.39 7.75
CA THR A 24 -1.30 -8.50 6.68
C THR A 24 -2.41 -9.17 5.87
N VAL A 25 -2.24 -10.43 5.48
CA VAL A 25 -3.27 -11.21 4.77
C VAL A 25 -4.53 -11.36 5.60
N LEU A 26 -4.39 -11.76 6.86
CA LEU A 26 -5.52 -11.92 7.79
C LEU A 26 -6.26 -10.60 7.98
N GLN A 27 -5.55 -9.50 8.23
CA GLN A 27 -6.14 -8.18 8.45
C GLN A 27 -6.85 -7.69 7.17
N SER A 28 -6.21 -7.75 6.01
CA SER A 28 -6.83 -7.37 4.73
C SER A 28 -8.07 -8.22 4.43
N PHE A 29 -8.03 -9.51 4.76
CA PHE A 29 -9.18 -10.40 4.65
C PHE A 29 -10.32 -9.98 5.58
N LEU A 30 -10.04 -9.78 6.86
CA LEU A 30 -11.04 -9.40 7.86
C LEU A 30 -11.71 -8.07 7.50
N ILE A 31 -10.91 -7.06 7.10
CA ILE A 31 -11.43 -5.74 6.71
C ILE A 31 -12.31 -5.86 5.46
N SER A 32 -11.82 -6.51 4.40
CA SER A 32 -12.57 -6.66 3.16
C SER A 32 -13.85 -7.46 3.37
N TRP A 33 -13.77 -8.55 4.15
CA TRP A 33 -14.91 -9.39 4.49
C TRP A 33 -15.96 -8.60 5.28
N TYR A 34 -15.54 -7.84 6.29
CA TYR A 34 -16.45 -7.01 7.08
C TYR A 34 -17.15 -5.96 6.22
N CYS A 35 -16.41 -5.27 5.35
CA CYS A 35 -16.96 -4.28 4.42
C CYS A 35 -18.03 -4.88 3.49
N VAL A 36 -17.76 -6.05 2.90
CA VAL A 36 -18.68 -6.66 1.93
C VAL A 36 -19.87 -7.34 2.62
N TYR A 37 -19.64 -8.14 3.65
CA TYR A 37 -20.68 -9.02 4.22
C TYR A 37 -21.42 -8.40 5.40
N VAL A 38 -20.75 -7.55 6.20
CA VAL A 38 -21.36 -6.92 7.38
C VAL A 38 -21.91 -5.54 7.03
N LEU A 39 -21.10 -4.67 6.41
CA LEU A 39 -21.54 -3.34 5.98
C LEU A 39 -22.38 -3.37 4.69
N LYS A 40 -22.50 -4.54 4.05
CA LYS A 40 -23.26 -4.76 2.80
C LYS A 40 -22.86 -3.82 1.67
N ILE A 41 -21.57 -3.48 1.59
CA ILE A 41 -21.04 -2.72 0.45
C ILE A 41 -21.19 -3.58 -0.82
N VAL A 42 -21.70 -2.95 -1.88
CA VAL A 42 -21.94 -3.60 -3.17
C VAL A 42 -20.62 -4.15 -3.72
N MET A 43 -20.62 -5.45 -4.05
CA MET A 43 -19.48 -6.14 -4.65
C MET A 43 -20.02 -7.07 -5.73
N ILE A 44 -19.95 -6.60 -6.98
CA ILE A 44 -20.41 -7.34 -8.17
C ILE A 44 -19.34 -8.31 -8.67
N GLY A 45 -18.06 -7.89 -8.59
CA GLY A 45 -16.93 -8.66 -9.08
C GLY A 45 -16.46 -9.77 -8.14
N SER A 46 -15.17 -10.06 -8.17
CA SER A 46 -14.55 -11.14 -7.39
C SER A 46 -13.93 -10.63 -6.09
N PHE A 47 -14.31 -11.25 -4.97
CA PHE A 47 -13.70 -10.98 -3.66
C PHE A 47 -12.19 -11.23 -3.65
N ALA A 48 -11.70 -12.23 -4.39
CA ALA A 48 -10.26 -12.51 -4.48
C ALA A 48 -9.49 -11.35 -5.12
N LEU A 49 -10.10 -10.62 -6.07
CA LEU A 49 -9.48 -9.43 -6.67
C LEU A 49 -9.48 -8.25 -5.70
N VAL A 50 -10.54 -8.09 -4.92
CA VAL A 50 -10.56 -7.10 -3.82
C VAL A 50 -9.46 -7.38 -2.81
N LEU A 51 -9.26 -8.64 -2.42
CA LEU A 51 -8.15 -9.03 -1.54
C LEU A 51 -6.78 -8.73 -2.17
N LEU A 52 -6.60 -9.04 -3.45
CA LEU A 52 -5.34 -8.75 -4.15
C LEU A 52 -5.04 -7.25 -4.15
N ILE A 53 -6.02 -6.42 -4.51
CA ILE A 53 -5.88 -4.96 -4.55
C ILE A 53 -5.59 -4.40 -3.16
N THR A 54 -6.32 -4.85 -2.13
CA THR A 54 -6.11 -4.38 -0.74
C THR A 54 -4.76 -4.83 -0.16
N LEU A 55 -4.25 -6.00 -0.55
CA LEU A 55 -2.91 -6.45 -0.17
C LEU A 55 -1.81 -5.58 -0.81
N LEU A 56 -1.91 -5.32 -2.10
CA LEU A 56 -0.97 -4.42 -2.78
C LEU A 56 -1.05 -3.00 -2.22
N SER A 57 -2.25 -2.51 -1.92
CA SER A 57 -2.47 -1.24 -1.22
C SER A 57 -1.77 -1.20 0.14
N ALA A 58 -1.86 -2.27 0.93
CA ALA A 58 -1.18 -2.37 2.22
C ALA A 58 0.35 -2.31 2.06
N MET A 59 0.91 -2.96 1.03
CA MET A 59 2.35 -2.89 0.74
C MET A 59 2.79 -1.47 0.35
N VAL A 60 2.01 -0.76 -0.46
CA VAL A 60 2.30 0.64 -0.80
C VAL A 60 2.23 1.53 0.44
N ALA A 61 1.19 1.40 1.26
CA ALA A 61 1.05 2.18 2.49
C ALA A 61 2.20 1.92 3.46
N LEU A 62 2.62 0.65 3.60
CA LEU A 62 3.75 0.27 4.45
C LEU A 62 5.06 0.90 3.96
N THR A 63 5.37 0.76 2.67
CA THR A 63 6.63 1.26 2.10
C THR A 63 6.70 2.79 2.10
N LEU A 64 5.57 3.47 1.88
CA LEU A 64 5.45 4.93 2.07
C LEU A 64 5.63 5.33 3.54
N GLY A 65 5.01 4.62 4.47
CA GLY A 65 5.13 4.89 5.90
C GLY A 65 6.56 4.76 6.40
N ILE A 66 7.29 3.72 5.95
CA ILE A 66 8.71 3.53 6.26
C ILE A 66 9.55 4.66 5.64
N LEU A 67 9.22 5.10 4.41
CA LEU A 67 9.93 6.19 3.75
C LEU A 67 9.79 7.50 4.53
N ALA A 68 8.55 7.84 4.92
CA ALA A 68 8.26 8.99 5.75
C ALA A 68 8.94 8.90 7.12
N SER A 69 8.90 7.73 7.76
CA SER A 69 9.57 7.50 9.05
C SER A 69 11.10 7.61 8.95
N THR A 70 11.69 7.24 7.82
CA THR A 70 13.16 7.36 7.60
C THR A 70 13.56 8.81 7.32
N ALA A 71 12.68 9.60 6.71
CA ALA A 71 12.92 11.03 6.47
C ALA A 71 12.68 11.90 7.73
N ALA A 72 11.89 11.41 8.70
CA ALA A 72 11.62 12.10 9.95
C ALA A 72 12.80 12.01 10.93
N SER A 73 13.07 13.09 11.64
CA SER A 73 14.13 13.18 12.65
C SER A 73 13.67 12.76 14.05
N ASN A 74 12.36 12.75 14.31
CA ASN A 74 11.76 12.32 15.57
C ASN A 74 10.32 11.79 15.35
N GLU A 75 9.76 11.14 16.39
CA GLU A 75 8.43 10.53 16.34
C GLU A 75 7.31 11.54 16.10
N PHE A 76 7.40 12.73 16.71
CA PHE A 76 6.39 13.78 16.54
C PHE A 76 6.33 14.29 15.10
N GLN A 77 7.49 14.46 14.45
CA GLN A 77 7.59 14.82 13.04
C GLN A 77 7.04 13.73 12.13
N MET A 78 7.25 12.45 12.46
CA MET A 78 6.67 11.32 11.73
C MET A 78 5.14 11.37 11.79
N MET A 79 4.56 11.61 12.97
CA MET A 79 3.11 11.76 13.13
C MET A 79 2.56 12.93 12.30
N GLN A 80 3.33 14.02 12.14
CA GLN A 80 2.96 15.15 11.28
C GLN A 80 3.12 14.86 9.78
N PHE A 81 4.04 13.97 9.39
CA PHE A 81 4.19 13.56 7.99
C PHE A 81 3.02 12.70 7.49
N ILE A 82 2.39 11.90 8.36
CA ILE A 82 1.23 11.08 8.01
C ILE A 82 0.13 11.90 7.31
N PRO A 83 -0.43 12.97 7.90
CA PRO A 83 -1.47 13.75 7.23
C PRO A 83 -0.94 14.46 5.98
N ILE A 84 0.32 14.91 5.97
CA ILE A 84 0.93 15.56 4.80
C ILE A 84 1.00 14.61 3.59
N VAL A 85 1.19 13.31 3.82
CA VAL A 85 1.22 12.31 2.74
C VAL A 85 -0.18 11.79 2.40
N ILE A 86 -1.01 11.49 3.41
CA ILE A 86 -2.32 10.86 3.20
C ILE A 86 -3.35 11.84 2.66
N VAL A 87 -3.42 13.06 3.19
CA VAL A 87 -4.48 14.01 2.81
C VAL A 87 -4.43 14.33 1.31
N PRO A 88 -3.28 14.70 0.71
CA PRO A 88 -3.21 14.90 -0.73
C PRO A 88 -3.62 13.66 -1.51
N GLN A 89 -3.19 12.47 -1.10
CA GLN A 89 -3.58 11.24 -1.78
C GLN A 89 -5.09 11.04 -1.80
N VAL A 90 -5.79 11.33 -0.70
CA VAL A 90 -7.25 11.23 -0.62
C VAL A 90 -7.92 12.23 -1.57
N PHE A 91 -7.44 13.48 -1.62
CA PHE A 91 -7.96 14.49 -2.55
C PHE A 91 -7.78 14.07 -4.02
N PHE A 92 -6.62 13.50 -4.33
CA PHE A 92 -6.24 13.10 -5.68
C PHE A 92 -6.57 11.62 -6.01
N SER A 93 -7.39 10.97 -5.19
CA SER A 93 -7.76 9.56 -5.38
C SER A 93 -8.81 9.34 -6.48
N GLY A 94 -9.34 10.40 -7.09
CA GLY A 94 -10.48 10.35 -8.01
C GLY A 94 -11.85 10.31 -7.31
N LEU A 95 -11.88 10.52 -5.99
CA LEU A 95 -13.11 10.71 -5.20
C LEU A 95 -13.77 12.08 -5.42
N PHE A 96 -12.98 13.10 -5.77
CA PHE A 96 -13.43 14.47 -5.97
C PHE A 96 -13.32 14.85 -7.45
N ASP A 97 -14.29 15.59 -7.96
CA ASP A 97 -14.24 16.14 -9.32
C ASP A 97 -13.29 17.35 -9.34
N LEU A 98 -12.02 17.11 -9.65
CA LEU A 98 -10.99 18.15 -9.78
C LEU A 98 -10.95 18.75 -11.18
N SER A 99 -10.41 19.97 -11.30
CA SER A 99 -10.20 20.62 -12.58
C SER A 99 -9.21 19.84 -13.46
N PRO A 100 -9.29 19.94 -14.81
CA PRO A 100 -8.43 19.15 -15.71
C PRO A 100 -6.93 19.35 -15.49
N SER A 101 -6.51 20.51 -15.00
CA SER A 101 -5.10 20.78 -14.68
C SER A 101 -4.60 20.02 -13.46
N LEU A 102 -5.48 19.71 -12.49
CA LEU A 102 -5.16 18.96 -11.28
C LEU A 102 -5.25 17.45 -11.49
N GLN A 103 -6.01 16.98 -12.48
CA GLN A 103 -6.07 15.56 -12.86
C GLN A 103 -4.70 14.98 -13.24
N VAL A 104 -3.80 15.81 -13.77
CA VAL A 104 -2.42 15.37 -14.06
C VAL A 104 -1.70 14.92 -12.79
N VAL A 105 -1.99 15.55 -11.65
CA VAL A 105 -1.39 15.19 -10.35
C VAL A 105 -1.99 13.90 -9.78
N GLU A 106 -3.27 13.62 -10.08
CA GLU A 106 -3.95 12.38 -9.67
C GLU A 106 -3.24 11.13 -10.20
N MET A 107 -2.78 11.18 -11.46
CA MET A 107 -2.07 10.07 -12.09
C MET A 107 -0.73 9.72 -11.43
N PHE A 108 -0.17 10.58 -10.58
CA PHE A 108 1.04 10.29 -9.81
C PHE A 108 0.75 9.66 -8.44
N MET A 109 -0.49 9.71 -7.97
CA MET A 109 -0.84 9.21 -6.64
C MET A 109 -1.19 7.72 -6.72
N PRO A 110 -0.52 6.84 -5.96
CA PRO A 110 -0.83 5.41 -5.99
C PRO A 110 -2.26 5.11 -5.53
N LEU A 111 -2.81 5.95 -4.65
CA LEU A 111 -4.18 5.80 -4.16
C LEU A 111 -5.23 5.96 -5.26
N HIS A 112 -4.93 6.72 -6.32
CA HIS A 112 -5.81 6.85 -7.49
C HIS A 112 -6.05 5.49 -8.17
N TYR A 113 -4.97 4.77 -8.49
CA TYR A 113 -5.06 3.45 -9.12
C TYR A 113 -5.68 2.39 -8.20
N ILE A 114 -5.45 2.49 -6.88
CA ILE A 114 -6.09 1.59 -5.91
C ILE A 114 -7.61 1.83 -5.91
N ALA A 115 -8.04 3.09 -5.86
CA ALA A 115 -9.45 3.46 -5.86
C ALA A 115 -10.13 3.07 -7.19
N ASP A 116 -9.49 3.31 -8.33
CA ASP A 116 -10.05 2.91 -9.62
C ASP A 116 -10.16 1.39 -9.75
N ALA A 117 -9.12 0.62 -9.39
CA ALA A 117 -9.16 -0.84 -9.41
C ALA A 117 -10.28 -1.40 -8.52
N LEU A 118 -10.45 -0.86 -7.30
CA LEU A 118 -11.56 -1.23 -6.42
C LEU A 118 -12.91 -0.88 -7.03
N ARG A 119 -13.06 0.30 -7.64
CA ARG A 119 -14.30 0.70 -8.34
C ARG A 119 -14.60 -0.21 -9.51
N GLN A 120 -13.61 -0.58 -10.31
CA GLN A 120 -13.76 -1.47 -11.44
C GLN A 120 -14.22 -2.88 -11.01
N VAL A 121 -13.64 -3.43 -9.95
CA VAL A 121 -14.03 -4.76 -9.46
C VAL A 121 -15.35 -4.72 -8.68
N MET A 122 -15.47 -3.84 -7.69
CA MET A 122 -16.60 -3.86 -6.76
C MET A 122 -17.88 -3.33 -7.39
N ILE A 123 -17.79 -2.25 -8.18
CA ILE A 123 -18.97 -1.57 -8.74
C ILE A 123 -19.22 -1.98 -10.20
N LYS A 124 -18.19 -2.05 -11.04
CA LYS A 124 -18.38 -2.39 -12.46
C LYS A 124 -18.39 -3.90 -12.73
N GLY A 125 -17.92 -4.72 -11.78
CA GLY A 125 -17.84 -6.18 -11.95
C GLY A 125 -16.77 -6.63 -12.95
N ASN A 126 -15.81 -5.76 -13.26
CA ASN A 126 -14.75 -6.06 -14.22
C ASN A 126 -13.74 -7.07 -13.65
N GLY A 127 -13.15 -7.88 -14.53
CA GLY A 127 -12.12 -8.86 -14.19
C GLY A 127 -10.69 -8.32 -14.23
N LEU A 128 -9.72 -9.24 -14.06
CA LEU A 128 -8.28 -8.94 -14.02
C LEU A 128 -7.76 -8.13 -15.21
N ALA A 129 -8.26 -8.39 -16.42
CA ALA A 129 -7.80 -7.71 -17.62
C ALA A 129 -8.00 -6.19 -17.54
N ALA A 130 -9.11 -5.75 -16.96
CA ALA A 130 -9.48 -4.33 -16.89
C ALA A 130 -8.65 -3.57 -15.83
N ILE A 131 -8.25 -4.24 -14.76
CA ILE A 131 -7.42 -3.66 -13.68
C ILE A 131 -5.92 -3.93 -13.84
N SER A 132 -5.51 -4.57 -14.94
CA SER A 132 -4.12 -4.99 -15.14
C SER A 132 -3.14 -3.82 -15.15
N LEU A 133 -3.55 -2.68 -15.73
CA LEU A 133 -2.78 -1.44 -15.73
C LEU A 133 -2.64 -0.91 -14.30
N ASP A 134 -3.74 -0.80 -13.56
CA ASP A 134 -3.74 -0.33 -12.17
C ASP A 134 -2.83 -1.17 -11.29
N LEU A 135 -2.98 -2.50 -11.37
CA LEU A 135 -2.14 -3.44 -10.62
C LEU A 135 -0.66 -3.27 -10.95
N THR A 136 -0.32 -3.08 -12.23
CA THR A 136 1.06 -2.87 -12.67
C THR A 136 1.63 -1.56 -12.12
N VAL A 137 0.85 -0.48 -12.14
CA VAL A 137 1.26 0.81 -11.58
C VAL A 137 1.45 0.71 -10.07
N ILE A 138 0.51 0.11 -9.34
CA ILE A 138 0.61 -0.08 -7.88
C ILE A 138 1.85 -0.91 -7.52
N LEU A 139 2.11 -2.00 -8.25
CA LEU A 139 3.31 -2.84 -8.06
C LEU A 139 4.60 -2.05 -8.32
N SER A 140 4.67 -1.32 -9.44
CA SER A 140 5.83 -0.50 -9.78
C SER A 140 6.09 0.58 -8.73
N CYS A 141 5.04 1.21 -8.20
CA CYS A 141 5.12 2.23 -7.16
C CYS A 141 5.69 1.65 -5.85
N SER A 142 5.21 0.48 -5.43
CA SER A 142 5.76 -0.25 -4.28
C SER A 142 7.25 -0.57 -4.46
N ILE A 143 7.66 -1.07 -5.63
CA ILE A 143 9.06 -1.35 -5.95
C ILE A 143 9.91 -0.09 -5.86
N VAL A 144 9.44 1.02 -6.44
CA VAL A 144 10.12 2.32 -6.40
C VAL A 144 10.30 2.77 -4.94
N PHE A 145 9.27 2.68 -4.09
CA PHE A 145 9.39 3.04 -2.69
C PHE A 145 10.35 2.14 -1.91
N ILE A 146 10.39 0.84 -2.19
CA ILE A 146 11.38 -0.07 -1.58
C ILE A 146 12.81 0.33 -1.96
N ILE A 147 13.04 0.67 -3.23
CA ILE A 147 14.35 1.15 -3.70
C ILE A 147 14.72 2.46 -3.00
N LEU A 148 13.80 3.43 -2.94
CA LEU A 148 14.01 4.70 -2.25
C LEU A 148 14.33 4.49 -0.77
N ASN A 149 13.59 3.63 -0.07
CA ASN A 149 13.86 3.28 1.32
C ASN A 149 15.28 2.76 1.51
N THR A 150 15.72 1.85 0.64
CA THR A 150 17.07 1.28 0.69
C THR A 150 18.16 2.33 0.45
N VAL A 151 17.94 3.26 -0.48
CA VAL A 151 18.88 4.35 -0.78
C VAL A 151 18.92 5.37 0.36
N LEU A 152 17.77 5.75 0.90
CA LEU A 152 17.65 6.73 1.98
C LEU A 152 18.31 6.23 3.27
N LEU A 153 18.09 4.95 3.61
CA LEU A 153 18.77 4.30 4.73
C LEU A 153 20.29 4.29 4.55
N LYS A 154 20.81 4.01 3.35
CA LYS A 154 22.26 4.09 3.07
C LYS A 154 22.82 5.51 3.23
N LYS A 155 22.02 6.54 2.93
CA LYS A 155 22.44 7.96 3.01
C LYS A 155 22.45 8.48 4.46
N TYR A 156 21.40 8.18 5.24
CA TYR A 156 21.26 8.67 6.62
C TYR A 156 21.98 7.80 7.66
N ARG A 157 22.23 6.53 7.34
CA ARG A 157 22.88 5.54 8.23
C ARG A 157 24.26 5.12 7.73
N ARG A 158 25.01 6.03 7.11
CA ARG A 158 26.47 5.88 7.02
C ARG A 158 27.04 5.93 8.44
N ILE A 159 27.14 4.75 9.04
CA ILE A 159 28.04 4.45 10.16
C ILE A 159 29.40 4.16 9.54
#